data_AF-A0A937KUI0-F1
#
_entry.id   AF-A0A937KUI0-F1
#
_cell.length_a   1.000
_cell.length_b   1.000
_cell.length_c   1.000
_cell.angle_alpha   90.00
_cell.angle_beta   90.00
_cell.angle_gamma   90.00
#
_symmetry.space_group_name_H-M   'P 1'
#
loop_
_entity.id
_entity.type
_entity.pdbx_description
1 polymer ?
#
loop_
_entity_poly.entity_id
_entity_poly.type
_entity_poly.pdbx_seq_one_letter_code
_entity_poly.pdbx_strand_id
1 'polypeptide(L)'
;MNLPHFTFLLGLIVVACLTYFLHECAHGLAYFYFEIDFDLKLNTIVLQKDNLFLTQFQKSVIYGSGVGFTFLQGVTGFLLVKKGSSNFGFFLLLSAAVFRWAATLQGIWTGSDEIQMSIAMGLPTTFWPLLVSLSFL
;
A
#
# COMPACT_ATOMS: atom_id res chain seq x y z
N MET A 1 -9.43 -5.82 25.60
CA MET A 1 -10.90 -6.05 25.50
C MET A 1 -11.14 -7.11 24.45
N ASN A 2 -11.78 -8.22 24.80
CA ASN A 2 -12.17 -9.24 23.83
C ASN A 2 -13.37 -8.72 23.04
N LEU A 3 -13.15 -8.36 21.77
CA LEU A 3 -14.24 -8.08 20.85
C LEU A 3 -14.97 -9.39 20.55
N PRO A 4 -16.31 -9.36 20.37
CA PRO A 4 -17.04 -10.50 19.84
C PRO A 4 -16.42 -10.92 18.50
N HIS A 5 -16.31 -12.23 18.24
CA HIS A 5 -15.67 -12.76 17.02
C HIS A 5 -16.20 -12.12 15.73
N PHE A 6 -17.51 -11.91 15.65
CA PHE A 6 -18.14 -11.24 14.51
C PHE A 6 -17.66 -9.80 14.32
N THR A 7 -17.59 -9.02 15.39
CA THR A 7 -17.13 -7.62 15.36
C THR A 7 -15.65 -7.53 15.01
N PHE A 8 -14.85 -8.50 15.46
CA PHE A 8 -13.44 -8.59 15.10
C PHE A 8 -13.24 -8.89 13.61
N LEU A 9 -13.96 -9.87 13.07
CA LEU A 9 -13.95 -10.20 11.63
C LEU A 9 -14.43 -9.02 10.77
N LEU A 10 -15.54 -8.39 11.16
CA LEU A 10 -16.04 -7.20 10.45
C LEU A 10 -15.02 -6.07 10.47
N GLY A 11 -14.39 -5.83 11.62
CA GLY A 11 -13.31 -4.83 11.76
C GLY A 11 -12.15 -5.10 10.82
N LEU A 12 -11.70 -6.37 10.70
CA LEU A 12 -10.65 -6.76 9.77
C LEU A 12 -11.01 -6.47 8.31
N ILE A 13 -12.20 -6.85 7.88
CA ILE A 13 -12.65 -6.64 6.49
C ILE A 13 -12.74 -5.15 6.19
N VAL A 14 -13.37 -4.38 7.08
CA VAL A 14 -13.53 -2.93 6.90
C VAL A 14 -12.17 -2.23 6.85
N VAL A 15 -11.26 -2.55 7.77
CA VAL A 15 -9.92 -1.95 7.79
C VAL A 15 -9.10 -2.36 6.56
N ALA A 16 -9.23 -3.60 6.08
CA ALA A 16 -8.58 -4.05 4.84
C ALA A 16 -9.07 -3.28 3.62
N CYS A 17 -10.39 -3.16 3.44
CA CYS A 17 -10.97 -2.36 2.35
C CYS A 17 -10.54 -0.89 2.43
N LEU A 18 -10.54 -0.31 3.64
CA LEU A 18 -10.11 1.06 3.85
C LEU A 18 -8.62 1.25 3.57
N THR A 19 -7.78 0.29 3.97
CA THR A 19 -6.33 0.30 3.69
C THR A 19 -6.09 0.35 2.20
N TYR A 20 -6.81 -0.49 1.44
CA TYR A 20 -6.70 -0.50 0.00
C TYR A 20 -7.12 0.81 -0.64
N PHE A 21 -8.29 1.33 -0.25
CA PHE A 21 -8.79 2.60 -0.76
C PHE A 21 -7.81 3.75 -0.47
N LEU A 22 -7.28 3.83 0.75
CA LEU A 22 -6.33 4.88 1.11
C LEU A 22 -4.96 4.71 0.44
N HIS A 23 -4.55 3.47 0.14
CA HIS A 23 -3.37 3.19 -0.69
C HIS A 23 -3.54 3.77 -2.10
N GLU A 24 -4.68 3.52 -2.74
CA GLU A 24 -4.99 4.14 -4.04
C GLU A 24 -5.11 5.68 -3.91
N CYS A 25 -5.70 6.21 -2.83
CA CYS A 25 -5.70 7.66 -2.59
C CYS A 25 -4.28 8.24 -2.48
N ALA A 26 -3.32 7.51 -1.91
CA ALA A 26 -1.93 7.95 -1.84
C ALA A 26 -1.31 8.10 -3.24
N HIS A 27 -1.57 7.14 -4.14
CA HIS A 27 -1.21 7.27 -5.54
C HIS A 27 -1.92 8.46 -6.20
N GLY A 28 -3.21 8.65 -5.94
CA GLY A 28 -3.98 9.78 -6.46
C GLY A 28 -3.41 11.13 -6.03
N LEU A 29 -2.98 11.26 -4.78
CA LEU A 29 -2.29 12.46 -4.29
C LEU A 29 -0.95 12.67 -5.00
N ALA A 30 -0.21 11.61 -5.30
CA ALA A 30 1.03 11.72 -6.07
C ALA A 30 0.77 12.16 -7.52
N TYR A 31 -0.26 11.61 -8.18
CA TYR A 31 -0.68 12.07 -9.51
C TYR A 31 -1.12 13.53 -9.50
N PHE A 32 -1.91 13.93 -8.50
CA PHE A 32 -2.35 15.31 -8.31
C PHE A 32 -1.17 16.27 -8.10
N TYR A 33 -0.17 15.88 -7.30
CA TYR A 33 1.04 16.66 -7.07
C TYR A 33 1.83 16.95 -8.36
N PHE A 34 1.80 16.03 -9.32
CA PHE A 34 2.44 16.21 -10.63
C PHE A 34 1.51 16.78 -11.70
N GLU A 35 0.29 17.20 -11.34
CA GLU A 35 -0.72 17.73 -12.27
C GLU A 35 -1.04 16.75 -13.42
N ILE A 36 -1.02 15.45 -13.12
CA ILE A 36 -1.33 14.38 -14.08
C ILE A 36 -2.81 14.05 -13.98
N ASP A 37 -3.52 14.04 -15.12
CA ASP A 37 -4.93 13.64 -15.17
C ASP A 37 -5.10 12.14 -14.83
N PHE A 38 -5.90 11.85 -13.81
CA PHE A 38 -6.20 10.48 -13.36
C PHE A 38 -7.68 10.33 -12.99
N ASP A 39 -8.18 9.11 -13.08
CA ASP A 39 -9.49 8.71 -12.53
C ASP A 39 -9.27 7.67 -11.43
N LEU A 40 -9.81 7.95 -10.24
CA LEU A 40 -9.66 7.07 -9.08
C LEU A 40 -10.87 6.14 -9.03
N LYS A 41 -10.65 4.87 -9.34
CA LYS A 41 -11.67 3.83 -9.18
C LYS A 41 -11.48 3.15 -7.83
N LEU A 42 -12.56 2.53 -7.34
CA LEU A 42 -12.54 1.75 -6.10
C LEU A 42 -11.49 0.63 -6.08
N ASN A 43 -10.99 0.22 -7.25
CA ASN A 43 -10.11 -0.93 -7.42
C ASN A 43 -8.83 -0.65 -8.23
N THR A 44 -8.56 0.59 -8.61
CA THR A 44 -7.34 0.98 -9.34
C THR A 44 -7.39 2.46 -9.67
N ILE A 45 -6.25 3.08 -9.94
CA ILE A 45 -6.18 4.33 -10.68
C ILE A 45 -6.08 4.06 -12.17
N VAL A 46 -6.94 4.70 -12.95
CA VAL A 46 -6.88 4.71 -14.41
C VAL A 46 -6.32 6.05 -14.88
N LEU A 47 -5.21 6.01 -15.60
CA LEU A 47 -4.67 7.20 -16.27
C LEU A 47 -5.61 7.62 -17.40
N GLN A 48 -5.94 8.91 -17.49
CA GLN A 48 -6.89 9.40 -18.51
C GLN A 48 -6.24 9.60 -19.89
N LYS A 49 -4.90 9.60 -19.98
CA LYS A 49 -4.16 9.72 -21.23
C LYS A 49 -3.30 8.48 -21.46
N ASP A 50 -3.64 7.70 -22.48
CA ASP A 50 -2.99 6.43 -22.84
C ASP A 50 -1.51 6.54 -23.26
N ASN A 51 -0.93 7.73 -23.33
CA ASN A 51 0.46 7.96 -23.79
C ASN A 51 1.28 8.88 -22.86
N LEU A 52 1.01 8.85 -21.55
CA LEU A 52 1.73 9.69 -20.60
C LEU A 52 3.12 9.10 -20.28
N PHE A 53 4.18 9.70 -20.80
CA PHE A 53 5.56 9.32 -20.47
C PHE A 53 5.96 9.90 -19.11
N LEU A 54 5.86 9.08 -18.07
CA LEU A 54 6.35 9.42 -16.73
C LEU A 54 7.87 9.31 -16.65
N THR A 55 8.52 10.34 -16.12
CA THR A 55 9.95 10.29 -15.74
C THR A 55 10.19 9.25 -14.64
N GLN A 56 11.43 8.76 -14.51
CA GLN A 56 11.77 7.81 -13.46
C GLN A 56 11.50 8.33 -12.05
N PHE A 57 11.71 9.64 -11.85
CA PHE A 57 11.39 10.30 -10.60
C PHE A 57 9.88 10.28 -10.31
N GLN A 58 9.05 10.65 -11.28
CA GLN A 58 7.59 10.60 -11.14
C GLN A 58 7.10 9.19 -10.86
N LYS A 59 7.60 8.18 -11.59
CA LYS A 59 7.27 6.76 -11.33
C LYS A 59 7.64 6.36 -9.91
N SER A 60 8.85 6.69 -9.46
CA SER A 60 9.31 6.35 -8.11
C SER A 60 8.42 6.96 -7.03
N VAL A 61 8.01 8.22 -7.19
CA VAL A 61 7.12 8.91 -6.23
C VAL A 61 5.71 8.35 -6.29
N ILE A 62 5.15 8.16 -7.49
CA ILE A 62 3.81 7.63 -7.69
C ILE A 62 3.73 6.22 -7.10
N TYR A 63 4.51 5.25 -7.59
CA TYR A 63 4.45 3.88 -7.08
C TYR A 63 4.91 3.78 -5.61
N GLY A 64 5.89 4.59 -5.22
CA GLY A 64 6.37 4.64 -3.84
C GLY A 64 5.34 5.21 -2.85
N SER A 65 4.37 6.03 -3.28
CA SER A 65 3.41 6.66 -2.37
C SER A 65 2.46 5.66 -1.70
N GLY A 66 1.91 4.69 -2.43
CA GLY A 66 1.09 3.61 -1.85
C GLY A 66 1.89 2.68 -0.95
N VAL A 67 3.12 2.34 -1.37
CA VAL A 67 4.07 1.57 -0.54
C VAL A 67 4.38 2.32 0.77
N GLY A 68 4.69 3.60 0.67
CA GLY A 68 4.96 4.46 1.83
C GLY A 68 3.76 4.60 2.76
N PHE A 69 2.55 4.76 2.22
CA PHE A 69 1.32 4.83 3.01
C PHE A 69 1.13 3.58 3.86
N THR A 70 1.16 2.40 3.24
CA THR A 70 0.94 1.13 3.95
C THR A 70 2.08 0.80 4.92
N PHE A 71 3.32 1.18 4.60
CA PHE A 71 4.44 1.08 5.54
C PHE A 71 4.20 1.95 6.79
N LEU A 72 3.83 3.23 6.61
CA LEU A 72 3.49 4.13 7.71
C LEU A 72 2.28 3.64 8.53
N GLN A 73 1.27 3.08 7.86
CA GLN A 73 0.13 2.43 8.52
C GLN A 73 0.60 1.28 9.41
N GLY A 74 1.51 0.44 8.90
CA GLY A 74 2.14 -0.66 9.64
C GLY A 74 2.86 -0.19 10.90
N VAL A 75 3.77 0.79 10.74
CA VAL A 75 4.50 1.40 11.85
C VAL A 75 3.54 1.98 12.90
N THR A 76 2.50 2.68 12.46
CA THR A 76 1.47 3.25 13.34
C THR A 76 0.72 2.15 14.10
N GLY A 77 0.30 1.09 13.41
CA GLY A 77 -0.34 -0.07 14.00
C GLY A 77 0.54 -0.73 15.07
N PHE A 78 1.81 -0.96 14.76
CA PHE A 78 2.80 -1.51 15.70
C PHE A 78 2.95 -0.66 16.96
N LEU A 79 3.08 0.67 16.81
CA LEU A 79 3.20 1.59 17.95
C LEU A 79 1.94 1.57 18.82
N LEU A 80 0.75 1.49 18.22
CA LEU A 80 -0.52 1.41 18.96
C LEU A 80 -0.69 0.09 19.71
N VAL A 81 -0.29 -1.04 19.10
CA VAL A 81 -0.29 -2.35 19.77
C VAL A 81 0.68 -2.33 20.94
N LYS A 82 1.91 -1.85 20.74
CA LYS A 82 2.96 -1.78 21.76
C LYS A 82 2.56 -0.92 22.96
N LYS A 83 1.84 0.18 22.74
CA LYS A 83 1.44 1.10 23.83
C LYS A 83 0.26 0.61 24.66
N GLY A 84 -0.61 -0.26 24.16
CA GLY A 84 -1.86 -0.54 24.88
C GLY A 84 -2.68 -1.75 24.45
N SER A 85 -2.10 -2.76 23.77
CA SER A 85 -2.86 -3.93 23.28
C SER A 85 -4.14 -3.52 22.53
N SER A 86 -4.01 -2.56 21.62
CA SER A 86 -5.13 -1.99 20.87
C SER A 86 -5.54 -2.91 19.73
N ASN A 87 -6.80 -3.37 19.74
CA ASN A 87 -7.39 -4.12 18.62
C ASN A 87 -7.34 -3.33 17.32
N PHE A 88 -7.55 -2.01 17.38
CA PHE A 88 -7.44 -1.14 16.20
C PHE A 88 -6.00 -1.08 15.67
N GLY A 89 -5.02 -0.96 16.56
CA GLY A 89 -3.60 -1.05 16.18
C GLY A 89 -3.26 -2.38 15.51
N PHE A 90 -3.82 -3.48 16.03
CA PHE A 90 -3.66 -4.80 15.43
C PHE A 90 -4.28 -4.88 14.04
N PHE A 91 -5.48 -4.32 13.83
CA PHE A 91 -6.11 -4.29 12.51
C PHE A 91 -5.29 -3.50 11.48
N LEU A 92 -4.76 -2.33 11.87
CA LEU A 92 -3.90 -1.54 10.98
C LEU A 92 -2.63 -2.29 10.59
N LEU A 93 -1.96 -2.90 11.58
CA LEU A 93 -0.73 -3.65 11.40
C LEU A 93 -0.95 -4.89 10.51
N LEU A 94 -1.97 -5.70 10.83
CA LEU A 94 -2.28 -6.91 10.09
C LEU A 94 -2.71 -6.58 8.65
N SER A 95 -3.55 -5.56 8.47
CA SER A 95 -3.97 -5.13 7.14
C SER A 95 -2.78 -4.69 6.29
N ALA A 96 -1.87 -3.87 6.84
CA ALA A 96 -0.65 -3.44 6.16
C ALA A 96 0.25 -4.62 5.78
N ALA A 97 0.50 -5.55 6.71
CA ALA A 97 1.32 -6.74 6.46
C ALA A 97 0.73 -7.61 5.34
N VAL A 98 -0.57 -7.92 5.42
CA VAL A 98 -1.27 -8.72 4.39
C VAL A 98 -1.20 -8.03 3.04
N PHE A 99 -1.38 -6.70 2.99
CA PHE A 99 -1.29 -5.94 1.75
C PHE A 99 0.08 -6.04 1.08
N ARG A 100 1.17 -5.92 1.85
CA ARG A 100 2.55 -5.99 1.31
C ARG A 100 2.92 -7.40 0.85
N TRP A 101 2.45 -8.41 1.56
CA TRP A 101 2.66 -9.80 1.17
C TRP A 101 1.84 -10.15 -0.08
N ALA A 102 0.59 -9.68 -0.16
CA ALA A 102 -0.24 -9.82 -1.36
C ALA A 102 0.38 -9.11 -2.57
N ALA A 103 0.92 -7.90 -2.39
CA ALA A 103 1.60 -7.17 -3.45
C ALA A 103 2.88 -7.89 -3.94
N THR A 104 3.64 -8.48 -3.02
CA THR A 104 4.81 -9.32 -3.38
C THR A 104 4.38 -10.54 -4.19
N LEU A 105 3.29 -11.21 -3.82
CA LEU A 105 2.74 -12.33 -4.57
C LEU A 105 2.18 -11.90 -5.93
N GLN A 106 1.46 -10.78 -5.99
CA GLN A 106 0.97 -10.19 -7.24
C GLN A 106 2.11 -9.84 -8.19
N GLY A 107 3.23 -9.35 -7.64
CA GLY A 107 4.44 -9.02 -8.36
C GLY A 107 5.03 -10.18 -9.16
N ILE A 108 4.80 -11.43 -8.73
CA ILE A 108 5.23 -12.63 -9.46
C ILE A 108 4.48 -12.76 -10.81
N TRP A 109 3.24 -12.27 -10.89
CA TRP A 109 2.35 -12.51 -12.04
C TRP A 109 2.14 -11.28 -12.93
N THR A 110 1.77 -10.13 -12.34
CA THR A 110 1.22 -8.98 -13.10
C THR A 110 1.99 -7.68 -12.90
N GLY A 111 3.01 -7.68 -12.02
CA GLY A 111 3.69 -6.47 -11.56
C GLY A 111 2.96 -5.82 -10.38
N SER A 112 3.73 -5.32 -9.42
CA SER A 112 3.24 -4.60 -8.25
C SER A 112 3.90 -3.23 -8.13
N ASP A 113 3.39 -2.36 -7.27
CA ASP A 113 3.98 -1.04 -7.03
C ASP A 113 5.44 -1.13 -6.59
N GLU A 114 5.78 -2.12 -5.76
CA GLU A 114 7.16 -2.37 -5.32
C GLU A 114 8.07 -2.78 -6.47
N ILE A 115 7.57 -3.57 -7.42
CA ILE A 115 8.32 -3.92 -8.63
C ILE A 115 8.51 -2.69 -9.51
N GLN A 116 7.45 -1.91 -9.73
CA GLN A 116 7.52 -0.69 -10.53
C GLN A 116 8.46 0.35 -9.92
N MET A 117 8.46 0.46 -8.60
CA MET A 117 9.40 1.28 -7.84
C MET A 117 10.84 0.77 -7.99
N SER A 118 11.07 -0.54 -7.94
CA SER A 118 12.40 -1.13 -8.17
C SER A 118 12.91 -0.81 -9.57
N ILE A 119 12.08 -0.98 -10.59
CA ILE A 119 12.40 -0.64 -11.99
C ILE A 119 12.69 0.85 -12.12
N ALA A 120 11.88 1.70 -11.49
CA ALA A 120 12.04 3.15 -11.57
C ALA A 120 13.35 3.64 -10.95
N MET A 121 13.83 2.95 -9.91
CA MET A 121 15.09 3.24 -9.23
C MET A 121 16.30 2.54 -9.86
N GLY A 122 16.11 1.72 -10.90
CA GLY A 122 17.19 0.92 -11.50
C GLY A 122 17.71 -0.20 -10.59
N LEU A 123 16.87 -0.69 -9.69
CA LEU A 123 17.17 -1.76 -8.73
C LEU A 123 16.65 -3.13 -9.24
N PRO A 124 17.16 -4.26 -8.69
CA PRO A 124 16.58 -5.56 -8.95
C PRO A 124 15.08 -5.57 -8.61
N THR A 125 14.25 -6.19 -9.46
CA THR A 125 12.78 -6.19 -9.30
C THR A 125 12.31 -6.78 -7.97
N THR A 126 13.12 -7.62 -7.34
CA THR A 126 12.85 -8.24 -6.04
C THR A 126 13.23 -7.37 -4.84
N PHE A 127 13.95 -6.26 -5.04
CA PHE A 127 14.52 -5.45 -3.96
C PHE A 127 13.44 -4.89 -3.02
N TRP A 128 12.53 -4.05 -3.54
CA TRP A 128 11.47 -3.45 -2.73
C TRP A 128 10.42 -4.46 -2.23
N PRO A 129 9.95 -5.45 -3.02
CA PRO A 129 9.01 -6.46 -2.52
C PRO A 129 9.54 -7.20 -1.28
N LEU A 130 10.82 -7.61 -1.31
CA LEU A 130 11.44 -8.30 -0.19
C LEU A 130 11.65 -7.35 1.00
N LEU A 131 12.25 -6.18 0.78
CA LEU A 131 12.56 -5.24 1.86
C LEU A 131 11.30 -4.83 2.62
N VAL A 132 10.23 -4.51 1.91
CA VAL A 132 8.98 -4.08 2.53
C VAL A 132 8.29 -5.25 3.22
N SER A 133 8.20 -6.43 2.60
CA SER A 133 7.54 -7.58 3.25
C SER A 133 8.27 -8.09 4.49
N LEU A 134 9.61 -8.10 4.46
CA LEU A 134 10.43 -8.52 5.60
C LEU A 134 10.36 -7.53 6.77
N SER A 135 10.02 -6.26 6.53
CA SER A 135 9.86 -5.27 7.61
C SER A 135 8.66 -5.53 8.53
N PHE A 136 7.78 -6.46 8.15
CA PHE A 136 6.60 -6.89 8.90
C PHE A 136 6.75 -8.29 9.53
N LEU A 137 7.96 -8.88 9.50
CA LEU A 137 8.31 -10.08 10.27
C LEU A 137 8.87 -9.70 11.65
#